data_AF-A0A6H5JC05-F1
#
_entry.id   AF-A0A6H5JC05-F1
#
_cell.length_a   1.000
_cell.length_b   1.000
_cell.length_c   1.000
_cell.angle_alpha   90.00
_cell.angle_beta   90.00
_cell.angle_gamma   90.00
#
_symmetry.space_group_name_H-M   'P 1'
#
loop_
_entity.id
_entity.type
_entity.pdbx_description
1 polymer ?
#
loop_
_entity_poly.entity_id
_entity_poly.type
_entity_poly.pdbx_seq_one_letter_code
_entity_poly.pdbx_strand_id
1 'polypeptide(L)'
;MVAQGFSQIPGIDFHHSSSACPSAVFIKTVIAVATEKGKKLAHWDVKQAYIHAKLKEEIYLRFPEGCGSMSGKVVKVERALYGLKQSGREWGFEAADALIENGYEQCRVDPCVFRKVVDGEVVGLIVIYVDDILVAADEGEREE
;
A
#
# COMPACT_ATOMS: atom_id res chain seq x y z
N MET A 1 -14.73 -8.71 -4.63
CA MET A 1 -14.68 -9.95 -3.81
C MET A 1 -13.87 -9.64 -2.57
N VAL A 2 -14.34 -10.07 -1.39
CA VAL A 2 -13.64 -9.88 -0.11
C VAL A 2 -13.42 -11.25 0.49
N ALA A 3 -12.18 -11.57 0.83
CA ALA A 3 -11.82 -12.82 1.48
C ALA A 3 -12.27 -12.83 2.94
N GLN A 4 -12.62 -14.00 3.45
CA GLN A 4 -12.98 -14.21 4.85
C GLN A 4 -11.73 -14.38 5.72
N GLY A 5 -10.76 -13.46 5.71
CA GLY A 5 -9.50 -13.67 6.45
C GLY A 5 -9.65 -13.75 7.98
N PHE A 6 -10.84 -13.57 8.54
CA PHE A 6 -11.13 -13.94 9.94
C PHE A 6 -11.04 -15.45 10.17
N SER A 7 -11.13 -16.29 9.14
CA SER A 7 -10.93 -17.73 9.23
C SER A 7 -9.46 -18.16 9.15
N GLN A 8 -8.54 -17.23 8.86
CA GLN A 8 -7.11 -17.52 8.80
C GLN A 8 -6.51 -17.75 10.19
N ILE A 9 -5.65 -18.75 10.30
CA ILE A 9 -4.99 -19.18 11.53
C ILE A 9 -3.57 -18.60 11.58
N PRO A 10 -3.23 -17.80 12.61
CA PRO A 10 -1.86 -17.29 12.78
C PRO A 10 -0.84 -18.43 12.90
N GLY A 11 0.31 -18.28 12.24
CA GLY A 11 1.37 -19.29 12.20
C GLY A 11 1.15 -20.42 11.19
N ILE A 12 -0.04 -20.50 10.59
CA ILE A 12 -0.35 -21.43 9.48
C ILE A 12 -0.58 -20.63 8.20
N ASP A 13 -1.58 -19.76 8.19
CA ASP A 13 -1.99 -19.02 6.99
C ASP A 13 -1.29 -17.67 6.86
N PHE A 14 -0.78 -17.11 7.96
CA PHE A 14 -0.01 -15.87 7.98
C PHE A 14 0.88 -15.78 9.23
N HIS A 15 2.03 -15.10 9.10
CA HIS A 15 2.93 -14.87 10.22
C HIS A 15 2.85 -13.44 10.80
N HIS A 16 2.55 -12.45 9.97
CA HIS A 16 2.37 -11.06 10.41
C HIS A 16 1.19 -10.42 9.67
N SER A 17 0.43 -9.60 10.39
CA SER A 17 -0.69 -8.83 9.85
C SER A 17 -0.47 -7.35 10.17
N SER A 18 0.26 -6.66 9.30
CA SER A 18 0.42 -5.20 9.34
C SER A 18 -0.09 -4.60 8.03
N SER A 19 -0.29 -3.29 8.00
CA SER A 19 -0.59 -2.54 6.79
C SER A 19 0.26 -1.28 6.76
N ALA A 20 0.48 -0.72 5.57
CA ALA A 20 1.08 0.61 5.45
C ALA A 20 0.16 1.63 6.11
N CYS A 21 0.52 2.10 7.31
CA CYS A 21 -0.29 3.00 8.12
C CYS A 21 0.64 3.99 8.85
N PRO A 22 0.94 5.14 8.22
CA PRO A 22 1.77 6.18 8.81
C PRO A 22 1.14 6.75 10.06
N SER A 23 1.99 7.23 10.96
CA SER A 23 1.50 8.05 12.06
C SER A 23 0.92 9.36 11.54
N ALA A 24 -0.17 9.82 12.17
CA ALA A 24 -0.75 11.13 11.88
C ALA A 24 0.26 12.29 12.05
N VAL A 25 1.30 12.11 12.86
CA VAL A 25 2.40 13.07 12.99
C VAL A 25 3.12 13.24 11.65
N PHE A 26 3.48 12.15 10.98
CA PHE A 26 4.18 12.19 9.71
C PHE A 26 3.33 12.76 8.57
N ILE A 27 2.04 12.41 8.52
CA ILE A 27 1.10 13.02 7.55
C ILE A 27 1.09 14.54 7.73
N LYS A 28 0.92 15.02 8.98
CA LYS A 28 0.91 16.46 9.29
C LYS A 28 2.24 17.13 8.98
N THR A 29 3.36 16.46 9.28
CA THR A 29 4.71 16.97 8.97
C THR A 29 4.90 17.13 7.47
N VAL A 30 4.50 16.15 6.65
CA VAL A 30 4.60 16.25 5.19
C VAL A 30 3.75 17.40 4.66
N ILE A 31 2.52 17.55 5.14
CA ILE A 31 1.64 18.67 4.76
C ILE A 31 2.26 20.02 5.15
N ALA A 32 2.81 20.13 6.36
CA ALA A 32 3.45 21.35 6.85
C ALA A 32 4.69 21.72 6.02
N VAL A 33 5.57 20.75 5.74
CA VAL A 33 6.76 20.96 4.89
C VAL A 33 6.38 21.30 3.46
N ALA A 34 5.37 20.63 2.90
CA ALA A 34 4.87 20.94 1.57
C ALA A 34 4.35 22.38 1.48
N THR A 35 3.59 22.83 2.48
CA THR A 35 3.06 24.20 2.54
C THR A 35 4.17 25.23 2.67
N GLU A 36 5.16 24.97 3.53
CA GLU A 36 6.30 25.87 3.75
C GLU A 36 7.19 26.01 2.51
N LYS A 37 7.41 24.91 1.78
CA LYS A 37 8.19 24.88 0.54
C LYS A 37 7.39 25.24 -0.73
N GLY A 38 6.10 25.59 -0.60
CA GLY A 38 5.24 25.92 -1.74
C GLY A 38 4.96 24.73 -2.68
N LYS A 39 5.12 23.49 -2.20
CA LYS A 39 4.81 22.28 -2.98
C LYS A 39 3.31 22.10 -3.10
N LYS A 40 2.87 21.50 -4.21
CA LYS A 40 1.46 21.19 -4.39
C LYS A 40 1.14 19.81 -3.83
N LEU A 41 0.11 19.76 -3.00
CA LEU A 41 -0.45 18.50 -2.52
C LEU A 41 -1.40 17.89 -3.56
N ALA A 42 -1.33 16.58 -3.70
CA ALA A 42 -2.26 15.75 -4.44
C ALA A 42 -2.57 14.50 -3.63
N HIS A 43 -3.76 13.95 -3.84
CA HIS A 43 -4.22 12.75 -3.17
C HIS A 43 -4.69 11.74 -4.22
N TRP A 44 -4.15 10.52 -4.15
CA TRP A 44 -4.49 9.43 -5.05
C TRP A 44 -5.09 8.27 -4.25
N ASP A 45 -6.21 7.74 -4.73
CA ASP A 45 -6.81 6.52 -4.23
C ASP A 45 -6.47 5.38 -5.22
N VAL A 46 -5.66 4.42 -4.78
CA VAL A 46 -5.19 3.33 -5.63
C VAL A 46 -6.29 2.29 -5.77
N LYS A 47 -6.95 2.31 -6.93
CA LYS A 47 -7.99 1.34 -7.25
C LYS A 47 -7.44 -0.08 -7.20
N GLN A 48 -8.05 -0.88 -6.33
CA GLN A 48 -7.71 -2.29 -6.15
C GLN A 48 -6.24 -2.50 -5.69
N ALA A 49 -5.69 -1.57 -4.90
CA ALA A 49 -4.34 -1.62 -4.34
C ALA A 49 -3.81 -3.04 -4.05
N TYR A 50 -4.56 -3.85 -3.31
CA TYR A 50 -4.10 -5.19 -2.89
C TYR A 50 -3.88 -6.18 -4.02
N ILE A 51 -4.59 -6.09 -5.16
CA ILE A 51 -4.41 -7.06 -6.24
C ILE A 51 -3.09 -6.90 -6.99
N HIS A 52 -2.43 -5.76 -6.80
CA HIS A 52 -1.10 -5.52 -7.36
C HIS A 52 -0.05 -6.36 -6.64
N ALA A 53 -0.21 -6.59 -5.33
CA ALA A 53 0.72 -7.35 -4.53
C ALA A 53 0.53 -8.86 -4.66
N LYS A 54 1.65 -9.59 -4.77
CA LYS A 54 1.67 -11.05 -4.74
C LYS A 54 1.59 -11.56 -3.29
N LEU A 55 0.88 -12.66 -3.10
CA LEU A 55 0.91 -13.36 -1.81
C LEU A 55 2.17 -14.22 -1.71
N LYS A 56 2.86 -14.15 -0.56
CA LYS A 56 3.98 -15.03 -0.23
C LYS A 56 3.49 -16.35 0.33
N GLU A 57 2.44 -16.30 1.16
CA GLU A 57 1.79 -17.46 1.72
C GLU A 57 0.84 -18.11 0.70
N GLU A 58 0.71 -19.44 0.76
CA GLU A 58 -0.25 -20.17 -0.06
C GLU A 58 -1.65 -20.09 0.56
N ILE A 59 -2.55 -19.34 -0.10
CA ILE A 59 -3.91 -19.11 0.38
C ILE A 59 -4.94 -19.72 -0.57
N TYR A 60 -5.93 -20.37 0.04
CA TYR A 60 -7.09 -20.90 -0.66
C TYR A 60 -8.38 -20.21 -0.21
N LEU A 61 -9.26 -19.91 -1.16
CA LEU A 61 -10.59 -19.38 -0.89
C LEU A 61 -11.65 -20.36 -1.32
N ARG A 62 -12.64 -20.57 -0.45
CA ARG A 62 -13.89 -21.23 -0.81
C ARG A 62 -14.90 -20.17 -1.23
N PHE A 63 -15.46 -20.31 -2.42
CA PHE A 63 -16.55 -19.47 -2.87
C PHE A 63 -17.81 -19.74 -2.04
N PRO A 64 -18.54 -18.69 -1.62
CA PRO A 64 -19.78 -18.85 -0.88
C PRO A 64 -20.86 -19.48 -1.76
N GLU A 65 -21.88 -20.04 -1.10
CA GLU A 65 -23.09 -20.47 -1.78
C GLU A 65 -23.75 -19.28 -2.51
N GLY A 66 -24.33 -19.55 -3.68
CA GLY A 66 -24.97 -18.52 -4.50
C GLY A 66 -24.05 -17.85 -5.53
N CYS A 67 -22.76 -18.21 -5.60
CA CYS A 67 -21.83 -17.79 -6.67
C CYS A 67 -21.99 -18.59 -7.98
N GLY A 68 -23.21 -19.05 -8.29
CA GLY A 68 -23.51 -19.82 -9.50
C GLY A 68 -22.62 -21.06 -9.63
N SER A 69 -21.98 -21.24 -10.79
CA SER A 69 -21.09 -22.37 -11.07
C SER A 69 -19.81 -22.41 -10.23
N MET A 70 -19.53 -21.34 -9.47
CA MET A 70 -18.39 -21.29 -8.55
C MET A 70 -18.75 -21.67 -7.11
N SER A 71 -20.03 -21.79 -6.77
CA SER A 71 -20.49 -22.10 -5.40
C SER A 71 -19.78 -23.34 -4.84
N GLY A 72 -19.23 -23.21 -3.63
CA GLY A 72 -18.53 -24.29 -2.93
C GLY A 72 -17.16 -24.68 -3.50
N LYS A 73 -16.74 -24.14 -4.65
CA LYS A 73 -15.40 -24.39 -5.21
C LYS A 73 -14.33 -23.74 -4.35
N VAL A 74 -13.17 -24.41 -4.29
CA VAL A 74 -11.97 -23.90 -3.65
C VAL A 74 -10.97 -23.51 -4.73
N VAL A 75 -10.43 -22.31 -4.64
CA VAL A 75 -9.41 -21.80 -5.57
C VAL A 75 -8.19 -21.34 -4.81
N LYS A 76 -7.01 -21.50 -5.41
CA LYS A 76 -5.78 -20.86 -4.93
C LYS A 76 -5.79 -19.39 -5.34
N VAL A 77 -5.37 -18.52 -4.44
CA VAL A 77 -5.25 -17.08 -4.70
C VAL A 77 -3.78 -16.70 -4.82
N GLU A 78 -3.41 -16.03 -5.90
CA GLU A 78 -2.02 -15.63 -6.18
C GLU A 78 -1.71 -14.17 -5.82
N ARG A 79 -2.75 -13.34 -5.67
CA ARG A 79 -2.64 -11.90 -5.37
C ARG A 79 -3.36 -11.57 -4.08
N ALA A 80 -2.91 -10.53 -3.41
CA ALA A 80 -3.56 -10.08 -2.19
C ALA A 80 -5.00 -9.60 -2.48
N LEU A 81 -5.88 -9.78 -1.51
CA LEU A 81 -7.30 -9.48 -1.61
C LEU A 81 -7.77 -8.82 -0.32
N TYR A 82 -8.73 -7.91 -0.44
CA TYR A 82 -9.40 -7.35 0.74
C TYR A 82 -9.88 -8.46 1.66
N GLY A 83 -9.67 -8.27 2.96
CA GLY A 83 -10.09 -9.20 4.00
C GLY A 83 -9.05 -10.25 4.39
N LEU A 84 -8.00 -10.50 3.59
CA LEU A 84 -6.86 -11.32 4.04
C LEU A 84 -5.99 -10.55 5.04
N LYS A 85 -5.46 -11.26 6.04
CA LYS A 85 -4.68 -10.70 7.15
C LYS A 85 -3.36 -10.06 6.72
N GLN A 86 -2.74 -10.58 5.66
CA GLN A 86 -1.45 -10.11 5.16
C GLN A 86 -1.56 -9.08 4.01
N SER A 87 -2.75 -8.83 3.48
CA SER A 87 -2.88 -8.06 2.23
C SER A 87 -2.37 -6.63 2.32
N GLY A 88 -2.65 -5.93 3.43
CA GLY A 88 -2.11 -4.59 3.64
C GLY A 88 -0.58 -4.55 3.74
N ARG A 89 0.05 -5.63 4.21
CA ARG A 89 1.50 -5.76 4.33
C ARG A 89 2.13 -5.96 2.95
N GLU A 90 1.62 -6.93 2.19
CA GLU A 90 2.16 -7.22 0.86
C GLU A 90 1.97 -6.03 -0.09
N TRP A 91 0.83 -5.33 -0.01
CA TRP A 91 0.64 -4.06 -0.71
C TRP A 91 1.64 -2.99 -0.30
N GLY A 92 1.85 -2.81 1.02
CA GLY A 92 2.85 -1.86 1.51
C GLY A 92 4.26 -2.13 0.98
N PHE A 93 4.65 -3.40 0.85
CA PHE A 93 5.93 -3.77 0.24
C PHE A 93 5.95 -3.51 -1.26
N GLU A 94 4.93 -3.95 -2.01
CA GLU A 94 4.85 -3.72 -3.46
C GLU A 94 4.92 -2.22 -3.81
N ALA A 95 4.18 -1.38 -3.08
CA ALA A 95 4.18 0.07 -3.27
C ALA A 95 5.52 0.71 -2.87
N ALA A 96 6.15 0.23 -1.79
CA ALA A 96 7.46 0.71 -1.38
C ALA A 96 8.54 0.38 -2.42
N ASP A 97 8.57 -0.85 -2.92
CA ASP A 97 9.51 -1.30 -3.93
C ASP A 97 9.37 -0.47 -5.22
N ALA A 98 8.12 -0.26 -5.67
CA ALA A 98 7.84 0.60 -6.84
C ALA A 98 8.34 2.04 -6.65
N LEU A 99 8.16 2.64 -5.48
CA LEU A 99 8.66 4.00 -5.21
C LEU A 99 10.19 4.04 -5.18
N ILE A 100 10.84 3.03 -4.59
CA ILE A 100 12.30 2.93 -4.54
C ILE A 100 12.89 2.78 -5.94
N GLU A 101 12.28 1.95 -6.79
CA GLU A 101 12.66 1.81 -8.21
C GLU A 101 12.54 3.13 -8.99
N ASN A 102 11.60 4.00 -8.60
CA ASN A 102 11.42 5.34 -9.16
C ASN A 102 12.27 6.43 -8.47
N GLY A 103 13.29 6.03 -7.70
CA GLY A 103 14.29 6.94 -7.13
C GLY A 103 13.86 7.63 -5.84
N TYR A 104 12.79 7.16 -5.18
CA TYR A 104 12.45 7.63 -3.84
C TYR A 104 13.25 6.90 -2.77
N GLU A 105 13.61 7.63 -1.72
CA GLU A 105 14.22 7.11 -0.51
C GLU A 105 13.14 6.89 0.56
N GLN A 106 13.06 5.68 1.09
CA GLN A 106 12.16 5.34 2.20
C GLN A 106 12.69 5.91 3.53
N CYS A 107 11.79 6.53 4.31
CA CYS A 107 12.12 7.05 5.63
C CYS A 107 12.35 5.90 6.62
N ARG A 108 13.44 5.98 7.39
CA ARG A 108 13.80 4.97 8.40
C ARG A 108 12.92 5.01 9.65
N VAL A 109 12.31 6.15 9.95
CA VAL A 109 11.51 6.34 11.18
C VAL A 109 10.07 5.92 10.95
N ASP A 110 9.50 6.26 9.79
CA ASP A 110 8.17 5.82 9.37
C ASP A 110 8.27 5.29 7.93
N PRO A 111 8.29 3.96 7.74
CA PRO A 111 8.45 3.33 6.43
C PRO A 111 7.35 3.66 5.41
N CYS A 112 6.27 4.32 5.82
CA CYS A 112 5.21 4.75 4.91
C CYS A 112 5.49 6.11 4.25
N VAL A 113 6.58 6.78 4.66
CA VAL A 113 6.99 8.10 4.14
C VAL A 113 8.20 7.95 3.23
N PHE A 114 8.16 8.62 2.10
CA PHE A 114 9.19 8.59 1.07
C PHE A 114 9.57 10.00 0.65
N ARG A 115 10.82 10.21 0.28
CA ARG A 115 11.30 11.48 -0.27
C ARG A 115 12.08 11.25 -1.56
N LYS A 116 12.00 12.19 -2.49
CA LYS A 116 12.84 12.23 -3.68
C LYS A 116 13.76 13.44 -3.59
N VAL A 117 15.05 13.22 -3.80
CA VAL A 117 16.08 14.25 -3.72
C VAL A 117 16.77 14.36 -5.07
N VAL A 118 16.82 15.58 -5.62
CA VAL A 118 17.52 15.89 -6.87
C VAL A 118 18.42 17.08 -6.61
N ASP A 119 19.70 16.99 -6.99
CA ASP A 119 20.71 18.03 -6.77
C ASP A 119 20.80 18.56 -5.32
N GLY A 120 20.53 17.67 -4.35
CA GLY A 120 20.54 18.00 -2.92
C GLY A 120 19.24 18.59 -2.37
N GLU A 121 18.25 18.86 -3.23
CA GLU A 121 16.96 19.42 -2.86
C GLU A 121 15.84 18.38 -2.83
N VAL A 122 14.93 18.51 -1.86
CA VAL A 122 13.74 17.63 -1.77
C VAL A 122 12.71 18.09 -2.79
N VAL A 123 12.58 17.35 -3.89
CA VAL A 123 11.64 17.65 -4.98
C VAL A 123 10.28 16.99 -4.76
N GLY A 124 10.24 15.83 -4.12
CA GLY A 124 9.01 15.06 -3.87
C GLY A 124 8.94 14.47 -2.46
N LEU A 125 7.74 14.43 -1.89
CA LEU A 125 7.39 13.69 -0.68
C LEU A 125 6.15 12.84 -0.95
N ILE A 126 6.18 11.58 -0.55
CA ILE A 126 5.05 10.67 -0.68
C ILE A 126 4.74 10.03 0.68
N VAL A 127 3.46 9.88 0.99
CA VAL A 127 2.98 9.15 2.15
C VAL A 127 1.94 8.13 1.70
N ILE A 128 2.18 6.85 1.97
CA ILE A 128 1.23 5.76 1.70
C ILE A 128 0.41 5.49 2.96
N TYR A 129 -0.91 5.59 2.89
CA TYR A 129 -1.83 5.21 3.96
C TYR A 129 -2.85 4.21 3.41
N VAL A 130 -2.60 2.92 3.66
CA VAL A 130 -3.42 1.83 3.13
C VAL A 130 -3.51 1.95 1.60
N ASP A 131 -4.67 2.29 1.04
CA ASP A 131 -4.90 2.41 -0.40
C ASP A 131 -4.78 3.87 -0.89
N ASP A 132 -4.66 4.83 0.05
CA ASP A 132 -4.50 6.25 -0.21
C ASP A 132 -3.03 6.64 -0.30
N ILE A 133 -2.69 7.55 -1.20
CA ILE A 133 -1.35 8.12 -1.37
C ILE A 133 -1.45 9.64 -1.36
N LEU A 134 -0.77 10.27 -0.41
CA LEU A 134 -0.55 11.71 -0.39
C LEU A 134 0.77 12.02 -1.09
N VAL A 135 0.73 12.87 -2.10
CA VAL A 135 1.90 13.33 -2.86
C VAL A 135 2.08 14.82 -2.66
N ALA A 136 3.30 15.25 -2.33
CA ALA A 136 3.71 16.64 -2.33
C ALA A 136 4.92 16.81 -3.25
N ALA A 137 4.72 17.47 -4.39
CA ALA A 137 5.77 17.66 -5.38
C ALA A 137 5.68 19.05 -6.03
N ASP A 138 6.73 19.42 -6.74
CA ASP A 138 6.76 20.63 -7.55
C ASP A 138 5.87 20.44 -8.81
N GLU A 139 5.42 21.54 -9.44
CA GLU A 139 4.41 21.49 -10.52
C GLU A 139 4.75 20.56 -11.70
N GLY A 140 6.03 20.26 -11.94
CA GLY A 140 6.51 19.48 -13.09
C GLY A 140 6.63 17.97 -12.90
N GLU A 141 6.49 17.42 -11.69
CA GLU A 141 6.65 15.97 -11.42
C GLU A 141 5.32 15.20 -11.34
N ARG A 142 4.21 15.78 -11.84
CA ARG A 142 2.86 15.20 -11.66
C ARG A 142 2.44 14.14 -12.70
N GLU A 143 3.24 13.88 -13.74
CA GLU A 143 2.77 13.19 -14.95
C GLU A 143 3.38 11.81 -15.24
N GLU A 144 4.14 11.20 -14.33
CA GLU A 144 4.64 9.81 -14.51
C GLU A 144 4.28 8.89 -13.35
#